data_AF-A0A059D495-F1
#
_entry.id   AF-A0A059D495-F1
#
_cell.length_a   1.000
_cell.length_b   1.000
_cell.length_c   1.000
_cell.angle_alpha   90.00
_cell.angle_beta   90.00
_cell.angle_gamma   90.00
#
_symmetry.space_group_name_H-M   'P 1'
#
loop_
_entity.id
_entity.type
_entity.pdbx_description
1 polymer ?
#
loop_
_entity_poly.entity_id
_entity_poly.type
_entity_poly.pdbx_seq_one_letter_code
_entity_poly.pdbx_strand_id
1 'polypeptide(L)'
;NVLYMAGQLGLYPPTMTLTKGGAVAELELALQNSEAVAKSFNCSISTSSVLLVVYCSESIPSSERGKIQDKLEAFLKQIRSSSTKEGKLSKVLDHLSLYVLVPDLPKRNDN
;
A
#
# COMPACT_ATOMS: atom_id res chain seq x y z
N ASN A 1 17.24 -13.57 -2.03
CA ASN A 1 15.87 -13.91 -2.47
C ASN A 1 15.05 -12.65 -2.58
N VAL A 2 14.24 -12.53 -3.64
CA VAL A 2 13.37 -11.37 -3.91
C VAL A 2 11.93 -11.88 -3.93
N LEU A 3 11.04 -11.21 -3.19
CA LEU A 3 9.61 -11.47 -3.24
C LEU A 3 8.97 -10.53 -4.26
N TYR A 4 8.30 -11.10 -5.27
CA TYR A 4 7.49 -10.36 -6.22
C TYR A 4 6.03 -10.49 -5.81
N MET A 5 5.37 -9.37 -5.56
CA MET A 5 3.97 -9.32 -5.14
C MET A 5 3.09 -8.84 -6.28
N ALA A 6 1.90 -9.41 -6.40
CA ALA A 6 0.86 -8.84 -7.24
C ALA A 6 0.41 -7.46 -6.69
N GLY A 7 -0.09 -6.59 -7.56
CA GLY A 7 -0.71 -5.33 -7.16
C GLY A 7 -1.92 -5.60 -6.26
N GLN A 8 -1.90 -5.04 -5.05
CA GLN A 8 -3.00 -5.19 -4.10
C GLN A 8 -4.03 -4.07 -4.30
N LEU A 9 -5.30 -4.45 -4.30
CA LEU A 9 -6.43 -3.52 -4.28
C LEU A 9 -6.99 -3.38 -2.87
N GLY A 10 -7.76 -2.32 -2.64
CA GLY A 10 -8.54 -2.10 -1.41
C GLY A 10 -9.75 -3.01 -1.29
N LEU A 11 -9.56 -4.31 -1.55
CA LEU A 11 -10.60 -5.34 -1.42
C LEU A 11 -10.58 -5.91 -0.01
N TYR A 12 -11.75 -6.04 0.61
CA TYR A 12 -11.88 -6.74 1.87
C TYR A 12 -11.77 -8.26 1.62
N PRO A 13 -10.72 -8.96 2.09
CA PRO A 13 -10.47 -10.34 1.68
C PRO A 13 -11.65 -11.31 1.92
N PRO A 14 -12.43 -11.20 3.02
CA PRO A 14 -13.57 -12.08 3.23
C PRO A 14 -14.73 -11.93 2.23
N THR A 15 -14.99 -10.72 1.72
CA THR A 15 -16.14 -10.46 0.82
C THR A 15 -15.72 -10.18 -0.61
N MET A 16 -14.44 -9.92 -0.86
CA MET A 16 -13.88 -9.53 -2.16
C MET A 16 -14.57 -8.29 -2.76
N THR A 17 -15.11 -7.41 -1.90
CA THR A 17 -15.72 -6.13 -2.29
C THR A 17 -14.75 -4.98 -2.03
N LEU A 18 -14.82 -3.93 -2.85
CA LEU A 18 -14.09 -2.70 -2.58
C LEU A 18 -14.54 -2.10 -1.24
N THR A 19 -13.58 -1.55 -0.50
CA THR A 19 -13.86 -0.84 0.73
C THR A 19 -14.64 0.44 0.45
N LYS A 20 -15.54 0.79 1.36
CA LYS A 20 -16.28 2.05 1.32
C LYS A 20 -15.40 3.17 1.87
N GLY A 21 -15.60 4.39 1.40
CA GLY A 21 -14.89 5.58 1.91
C GLY A 21 -13.92 6.23 0.92
N GLY A 22 -13.93 5.81 -0.34
CA GLY A 22 -13.19 6.45 -1.43
C GLY A 22 -11.71 6.05 -1.49
N ALA A 23 -10.95 6.74 -2.34
CA ALA A 23 -9.61 6.32 -2.75
C ALA A 23 -8.59 6.23 -1.59
N VAL A 24 -8.73 7.07 -0.56
CA VAL A 24 -7.85 7.02 0.62
C VAL A 24 -8.11 5.75 1.45
N ALA A 25 -9.37 5.36 1.63
CA ALA A 25 -9.72 4.13 2.33
C ALA A 25 -9.29 2.90 1.52
N GLU A 26 -9.47 2.93 0.19
CA GLU A 26 -8.99 1.89 -0.71
C GLU A 26 -7.46 1.71 -0.64
N LEU A 27 -6.70 2.81 -0.63
CA LEU A 27 -5.25 2.76 -0.43
C LEU A 27 -4.90 2.11 0.91
N GLU A 28 -5.52 2.53 2.01
CA GLU A 28 -5.20 2.01 3.33
C GLU A 28 -5.41 0.50 3.40
N LEU A 29 -6.53 -0.01 2.87
CA LEU A 29 -6.78 -1.44 2.83
C LEU A 29 -5.83 -2.17 1.87
N ALA A 30 -5.48 -1.58 0.72
CA ALA A 30 -4.48 -2.16 -0.18
C ALA A 30 -3.10 -2.30 0.48
N LEU A 31 -2.69 -1.33 1.31
CA LEU A 31 -1.45 -1.37 2.07
C LEU A 31 -1.51 -2.43 3.18
N GLN A 32 -2.64 -2.56 3.87
CA GLN A 32 -2.86 -3.64 4.84
C GLN A 32 -2.78 -5.02 4.20
N ASN A 33 -3.42 -5.21 3.04
CA ASN A 33 -3.35 -6.43 2.25
C ASN A 33 -1.90 -6.72 1.82
N SER A 34 -1.18 -5.70 1.37
CA SER A 34 0.24 -5.82 1.01
C SER A 34 1.11 -6.24 2.19
N GLU A 35 0.94 -5.61 3.35
CA GLU A 35 1.71 -5.96 4.55
C GLU A 35 1.36 -7.36 5.06
N ALA A 36 0.10 -7.79 4.97
CA ALA A 36 -0.29 -9.15 5.35
C ALA A 36 0.42 -10.21 4.49
N VAL A 37 0.48 -9.99 3.16
CA VAL A 37 1.25 -10.85 2.25
C VAL A 37 2.75 -10.80 2.58
N ALA A 38 3.35 -9.62 2.74
CA ALA A 38 4.77 -9.52 3.09
C ALA A 38 5.11 -10.26 4.39
N LYS A 39 4.27 -10.12 5.42
CA LYS A 39 4.46 -10.80 6.71
C LYS A 39 4.38 -12.31 6.61
N SER A 40 3.57 -12.87 5.71
CA SER A 40 3.55 -14.33 5.50
C SER A 40 4.87 -14.88 4.94
N PHE A 41 5.72 -14.01 4.39
CA PHE A 41 7.08 -14.31 3.95
C PHE A 41 8.16 -13.76 4.91
N ASN A 42 7.81 -13.43 6.15
CA ASN A 42 8.70 -12.87 7.17
C ASN A 42 9.37 -11.54 6.76
N CYS A 43 8.76 -10.76 5.87
CA CYS A 43 9.21 -9.42 5.51
C CYS A 43 8.14 -8.36 5.81
N SER A 44 8.46 -7.10 5.56
CA SER A 44 7.53 -5.97 5.69
C SER A 44 7.71 -5.01 4.53
N ILE A 45 6.60 -4.46 4.03
CA ILE A 45 6.64 -3.48 2.94
C ILE A 45 7.35 -2.20 3.33
N SER A 46 7.47 -1.92 4.63
CA SER A 46 8.03 -0.66 5.14
C SER A 46 9.54 -0.71 5.38
N THR A 47 10.10 -1.90 5.64
CA THR A 47 11.52 -2.09 6.01
C THR A 47 12.30 -2.98 5.05
N SER A 48 11.63 -3.86 4.30
CA SER A 48 12.26 -4.86 3.43
C SER A 48 12.05 -4.58 1.93
N SER A 49 11.17 -3.65 1.57
CA SER A 49 10.91 -3.31 0.18
C SER A 49 12.15 -2.70 -0.47
N VAL A 50 12.37 -3.07 -1.73
CA VAL A 50 13.32 -2.39 -2.62
C VAL A 50 12.59 -1.37 -3.49
N LEU A 51 11.38 -1.74 -3.95
CA LEU A 51 10.52 -0.95 -4.81
C LEU A 51 9.07 -1.08 -4.33
N LEU A 52 8.38 0.05 -4.21
CA LEU A 52 6.94 0.14 -3.98
C LEU A 52 6.33 0.99 -5.10
N VAL A 53 5.34 0.45 -5.82
CA VAL A 53 4.65 1.17 -6.90
C VAL A 53 3.19 1.34 -6.52
N VAL A 54 2.73 2.58 -6.52
CA VAL A 54 1.33 2.94 -6.31
C VAL A 54 0.76 3.44 -7.62
N TYR A 55 -0.17 2.66 -8.17
CA TYR A 55 -0.96 3.07 -9.33
C TYR A 55 -2.22 3.80 -8.86
N CYS A 56 -2.45 5.00 -9.36
CA CYS A 56 -3.64 5.79 -9.05
C CYS A 56 -4.36 6.19 -10.33
N SER A 57 -5.69 6.03 -10.34
CA SER A 57 -6.51 6.39 -11.49
C SER A 57 -6.46 7.90 -11.74
N GLU A 58 -6.34 8.28 -13.02
CA GLU A 58 -6.45 9.67 -13.48
C GLU A 58 -7.81 10.28 -13.18
N SER A 59 -8.84 9.48 -12.91
CA SER A 59 -10.15 9.98 -12.49
C SER A 59 -10.17 10.55 -11.08
N ILE A 60 -9.20 10.19 -10.23
CA ILE A 60 -9.14 10.72 -8.86
C ILE A 60 -8.73 12.19 -8.92
N PRO A 61 -9.47 13.12 -8.30
CA PRO A 61 -9.12 14.53 -8.29
C PRO A 61 -7.75 14.79 -7.66
N SER A 62 -7.01 15.78 -8.18
CA SER A 62 -5.68 16.15 -7.64
C SER A 62 -5.70 16.46 -6.14
N SER A 63 -6.78 17.08 -5.64
CA SER A 63 -6.99 17.38 -4.22
C SER A 63 -7.08 16.13 -3.33
N GLU A 64 -7.49 14.98 -3.89
CA GLU A 64 -7.48 13.70 -3.18
C GLU A 64 -6.15 12.96 -3.31
N ARG A 65 -5.44 13.13 -4.42
CA ARG A 65 -4.13 12.50 -4.65
C ARG A 65 -3.10 12.90 -3.59
N GLY A 66 -3.11 14.15 -3.15
CA GLY A 66 -2.27 14.60 -2.02
C GLY A 66 -2.56 13.79 -0.75
N LYS A 67 -3.84 13.60 -0.42
CA LYS A 67 -4.26 12.81 0.75
C LYS A 67 -3.85 11.34 0.65
N ILE A 68 -3.87 10.78 -0.57
CA ILE A 68 -3.40 9.42 -0.85
C ILE A 68 -1.90 9.31 -0.55
N GLN A 69 -1.10 10.27 -1.01
CA GLN A 69 0.35 10.30 -0.74
C GLN A 69 0.63 10.48 0.77
N ASP A 70 -0.04 11.43 1.43
CA ASP A 70 0.09 11.64 2.87
C ASP A 70 -0.25 10.37 3.66
N LYS A 71 -1.32 9.67 3.26
CA LYS A 71 -1.75 8.42 3.90
C LYS A 71 -0.74 7.29 3.69
N LEU A 72 -0.16 7.18 2.50
CA LEU A 72 0.91 6.21 2.20
C LEU A 72 2.10 6.42 3.13
N GLU A 73 2.60 7.66 3.22
CA GLU A 73 3.75 8.00 4.06
C GLU A 73 3.45 7.75 5.54
N ALA A 74 2.28 8.16 6.02
CA ALA A 74 1.84 7.94 7.39
C ALA A 74 1.78 6.45 7.74
N PHE A 75 1.23 5.62 6.85
CA PHE A 75 1.11 4.17 7.05
C PHE A 75 2.49 3.49 7.12
N LEU A 76 3.39 3.81 6.18
CA LEU A 76 4.74 3.27 6.17
C LEU A 76 5.54 3.68 7.41
N LYS A 77 5.39 4.93 7.85
CA LYS A 77 6.00 5.43 9.10
C LYS A 77 5.44 4.70 10.33
N GLN A 78 4.13 4.46 10.37
CA GLN A 78 3.49 3.71 11.45
C GLN A 78 4.05 2.29 11.56
N ILE A 79 4.13 1.53 10.46
CA ILE A 79 4.67 0.16 10.49
C ILE A 79 6.13 0.18 10.94
N ARG A 80 6.97 1.08 10.40
CA ARG A 80 8.37 1.23 10.82
C ARG A 80 8.49 1.44 12.32
N SER A 81 7.71 2.36 12.88
CA SER A 81 7.72 2.65 14.32
C SER A 81 7.27 1.47 15.18
N SER A 82 6.38 0.60 14.67
CA SER A 82 5.95 -0.61 15.38
C SER A 82 7.05 -1.68 15.37
N SER A 83 7.75 -1.86 14.25
CA SER A 83 8.82 -2.85 14.11
C SER A 83 10.06 -2.56 14.96
N THR A 84 10.35 -1.28 15.23
CA THR A 84 11.47 -0.87 16.09
C THR A 84 11.21 -1.18 17.56
N LYS A 85 9.94 -1.17 17.99
CA LYS A 85 9.53 -1.53 19.36
C LYS A 85 9.67 -3.04 19.63
N GLU A 86 9.60 -3.87 18.59
CA GLU A 86 9.79 -5.32 18.68
C GLU A 86 11.27 -5.76 18.69
N GLY A 87 12.22 -4.81 18.79
CA GLY A 87 13.65 -5.12 18.87
C GLY A 87 14.30 -5.62 17.58
N LYS A 88 13.55 -5.65 16.46
CA LYS A 88 14.11 -5.93 15.13
C LYS A 88 14.86 -4.70 14.63
N LEU A 89 16.17 -4.67 14.82
CA LEU A 89 17.06 -3.67 14.23
C LEU A 89 17.21 -3.92 12.72
N SER A 90 16.15 -3.69 11.93
CA SER A 90 16.26 -3.80 10.47
C SER A 90 17.00 -2.58 9.94
N LYS A 91 18.11 -2.78 9.23
CA LYS A 91 18.64 -1.76 8.32
C LYS A 91 17.50 -1.36 7.39
N VAL A 92 16.94 -0.16 7.60
CA VAL A 92 15.90 0.39 6.73
C VAL A 92 16.53 0.57 5.37
N LEU A 93 16.08 -0.20 4.39
CA LEU A 93 16.37 0.13 3.01
C LEU A 93 15.49 1.33 2.64
N ASP A 94 16.11 2.39 2.11
CA ASP A 94 15.37 3.43 1.41
C ASP A 94 14.78 2.80 0.16
N HIS A 95 13.54 2.32 0.27
CA HIS A 95 12.82 1.77 -0.87
C HIS A 95 12.48 2.88 -1.84
N LEU A 96 12.62 2.60 -3.14
CA LEU A 96 12.13 3.49 -4.17
C LEU A 96 10.60 3.44 -4.16
N SER A 97 9.94 4.57 -3.88
CA SER A 97 8.49 4.71 -4.03
C SER A 97 8.18 5.40 -5.35
N LEU A 98 7.41 4.74 -6.21
CA LEU A 98 6.90 5.29 -7.47
C LEU A 98 5.40 5.50 -7.35
N TYR A 99 4.94 6.70 -7.71
CA TYR A 99 3.52 7.03 -7.82
C TYR A 99 3.19 7.25 -9.29
N VAL A 100 2.35 6.39 -9.86
CA VAL A 100 2.08 6.34 -11.30
C VAL A 100 0.60 6.61 -11.54
N LEU A 101 0.32 7.60 -12.37
CA LEU A 101 -1.04 7.86 -12.85
C LEU A 101 -1.36 6.93 -14.01
N VAL A 102 -2.54 6.32 -13.98
CA VAL A 102 -3.03 5.41 -15.02
C VAL A 102 -4.47 5.77 -15.39
N PRO A 103 -4.91 5.52 -16.64
CA PRO A 103 -6.26 5.87 -17.07
C PRO A 103 -7.35 5.23 -16.20
N ASP A 104 -7.14 3.97 -15.80
CA ASP A 104 -8.06 3.27 -14.92
C ASP A 104 -7.41 2.12 -14.14
N LEU A 105 -8.12 1.58 -13.15
CA LEU A 105 -7.73 0.42 -12.36
C LEU A 105 -8.77 -0.70 -12.44
N PRO A 106 -8.38 -1.97 -12.22
CA PRO A 106 -9.34 -3.07 -12.18
C PRO A 106 -10.44 -2.83 -11.15
N LYS A 107 -11.63 -3.38 -11.38
CA LYS A 107 -12.79 -3.38 -10.47
C LYS A 107 -13.49 -2.03 -10.24
N ARG A 108 -13.13 -0.97 -10.96
CA ARG A 108 -13.81 0.33 -10.82
C ARG A 108 -15.31 0.33 -11.13
N ASN A 109 -15.77 -0.49 -12.08
CA ASN A 109 -17.19 -0.54 -12.48
C ASN A 109 -18.07 -1.39 -11.53
N ASP A 110 -17.52 -1.91 -10.43
CA ASP A 110 -18.27 -2.71 -9.45
C ASP A 110 -18.80 -1.84 -8.28
N ASN A 111 -18.70 -0.51 -8.38
CA ASN A 111 -19.18 0.49 -7.40
C ASN A 111 -20.40 1.26 -7.92
#